data_AF-A0A7W8ZQD6-F1
#
_entry.id   AF-A0A7W8ZQD6-F1
#
_cell.length_a   1.000
_cell.length_b   1.000
_cell.length_c   1.000
_cell.angle_alpha   90.00
_cell.angle_beta   90.00
_cell.angle_gamma   90.00
#
_symmetry.space_group_name_H-M   'P 1'
#
loop_
_entity.id
_entity.type
_entity.pdbx_description
1 polymer ?
#
loop_
_entity_poly.entity_id
_entity_poly.type
_entity_poly.pdbx_seq_one_letter_code
_entity_poly.pdbx_strand_id
1 'polypeptide(L)'
;MLNKITHNLTILAAKKILHTNNAENLSTAKRLVSIIAGAYIFQRGIKCLYKHPIIGIQEAFLGGFLMYDAVKSIKDTYPMKPTDPAEIRRNQIQGNDPNSPVPAFV
;
A
#
# COMPACT_ATOMS: atom_id res chain seq x y z
N MET A 1 -28.40 12.76 -5.78
CA MET A 1 -28.37 11.28 -5.99
C MET A 1 -27.05 10.82 -6.61
N LEU A 2 -26.55 11.44 -7.69
CA LEU A 2 -25.30 11.05 -8.36
C LEU A 2 -24.06 10.97 -7.45
N ASN A 3 -23.85 11.92 -6.53
CA ASN A 3 -22.74 11.87 -5.56
C ASN A 3 -22.76 10.63 -4.66
N LYS A 4 -23.95 10.11 -4.32
CA LYS A 4 -24.09 8.93 -3.45
C LYS A 4 -23.73 7.66 -4.22
N ILE A 5 -24.08 7.59 -5.49
CA ILE A 5 -23.75 6.48 -6.39
C ILE A 5 -22.24 6.43 -6.64
N THR A 6 -21.63 7.58 -6.98
CA THR A 6 -20.17 7.63 -7.21
C THR A 6 -19.39 7.31 -5.95
N HIS A 7 -19.84 7.78 -4.77
CA HIS A 7 -19.23 7.44 -3.48
C HIS A 7 -19.26 5.93 -3.20
N ASN A 8 -20.43 5.29 -3.36
CA ASN A 8 -20.56 3.84 -3.15
C ASN A 8 -19.71 3.03 -4.15
N LEU A 9 -19.62 3.47 -5.40
CA LEU A 9 -18.75 2.86 -6.41
C LEU A 9 -17.27 2.99 -6.05
N THR A 10 -16.88 4.16 -5.54
CA THR A 10 -15.50 4.44 -5.10
C THR A 10 -15.13 3.54 -3.91
N ILE A 11 -16.05 3.38 -2.94
CA ILE A 11 -15.87 2.47 -1.80
C ILE A 11 -15.80 1.01 -2.26
N LEU A 12 -16.69 0.57 -3.15
CA LEU A 12 -16.67 -0.81 -3.67
C LEU A 12 -15.37 -1.11 -4.43
N ALA A 13 -14.91 -0.17 -5.26
CA ALA A 13 -13.64 -0.29 -5.97
C ALA A 13 -12.46 -0.35 -5.00
N ALA A 14 -12.39 0.57 -4.03
CA ALA A 14 -11.38 0.58 -2.99
C ALA A 14 -11.35 -0.74 -2.21
N LYS A 15 -12.51 -1.23 -1.79
CA LYS A 15 -12.63 -2.49 -1.03
C LYS A 15 -12.20 -3.71 -1.86
N LYS A 16 -12.50 -3.73 -3.16
CA LYS A 16 -12.06 -4.80 -4.07
C LYS A 16 -10.56 -4.77 -4.32
N ILE A 17 -9.97 -3.58 -4.45
CA ILE A 17 -8.52 -3.38 -4.57
C ILE A 17 -7.82 -3.87 -3.30
N LEU A 18 -8.33 -3.47 -2.14
CA LEU A 18 -7.78 -3.85 -0.84
C LEU A 18 -7.85 -5.38 -0.61
N HIS A 19 -9.00 -5.99 -0.90
CA HIS A 19 -9.14 -7.45 -0.79
C HIS A 19 -8.25 -8.20 -1.79
N THR A 20 -7.93 -7.57 -2.93
CA THR A 20 -6.99 -8.13 -3.90
C THR A 20 -5.55 -8.02 -3.39
N ASN A 21 -5.14 -6.90 -2.76
CA ASN A 21 -3.79 -6.69 -2.21
C ASN A 21 -3.33 -7.74 -1.19
N ASN A 22 -4.26 -8.35 -0.45
CA ASN A 22 -3.94 -9.37 0.57
C ASN A 22 -3.50 -10.73 0.00
N ALA A 23 -3.51 -10.94 -1.31
CA ALA A 23 -2.94 -12.14 -1.91
C ALA A 23 -1.41 -12.00 -2.01
N GLU A 24 -0.67 -12.90 -1.36
CA GLU A 24 0.81 -12.88 -1.22
C GLU A 24 1.60 -12.77 -2.54
N ASN A 25 0.98 -13.03 -3.68
CA ASN A 25 1.59 -12.98 -5.01
C ASN A 25 0.99 -11.87 -5.89
N LEU A 26 1.05 -10.62 -5.42
CA LEU A 26 0.52 -9.50 -6.19
C LEU A 26 1.50 -9.04 -7.28
N SER A 27 1.07 -9.06 -8.55
CA SER A 27 1.86 -8.47 -9.63
C SER A 27 2.05 -6.96 -9.40
N THR A 28 3.24 -6.46 -9.73
CA THR A 28 3.63 -5.03 -9.62
C THR A 28 2.59 -4.07 -10.19
N ALA A 29 1.86 -4.50 -11.24
CA ALA A 29 0.79 -3.74 -11.85
C ALA A 29 -0.40 -3.48 -10.90
N LYS A 30 -0.81 -4.46 -10.09
CA LYS A 30 -1.93 -4.28 -9.15
C LYS A 30 -1.58 -3.30 -8.03
N ARG A 31 -0.32 -3.30 -7.57
CA ARG A 31 0.18 -2.32 -6.59
C ARG A 31 0.18 -0.91 -7.15
N LEU A 32 0.65 -0.76 -8.39
CA LEU A 32 0.63 0.52 -9.08
C LEU A 32 -0.80 1.07 -9.17
N VAL A 33 -1.77 0.24 -9.54
CA VAL A 33 -3.19 0.61 -9.58
C VAL A 33 -3.70 1.03 -8.20
N SER A 34 -3.32 0.31 -7.12
CA SER A 34 -3.70 0.67 -5.75
C SER A 34 -3.15 2.04 -5.34
N ILE A 35 -1.90 2.35 -5.69
CA ILE A 35 -1.27 3.65 -5.39
C ILE A 35 -1.97 4.77 -6.16
N ILE A 36 -2.20 4.58 -7.46
CA ILE A 36 -2.88 5.58 -8.31
C ILE A 36 -4.32 5.81 -7.83
N ALA A 37 -5.06 4.74 -7.54
CA ALA A 37 -6.41 4.83 -7.02
C ALA A 37 -6.45 5.50 -5.64
N GLY A 38 -5.53 5.15 -4.74
CA GLY A 38 -5.39 5.77 -3.43
C GLY A 38 -5.12 7.28 -3.54
N ALA A 39 -4.18 7.69 -4.39
CA ALA A 39 -3.86 9.10 -4.62
C ALA A 39 -5.03 9.89 -5.20
N TYR A 40 -5.76 9.31 -6.16
CA TYR A 40 -6.95 9.94 -6.75
C TYR A 40 -8.07 10.12 -5.72
N ILE A 41 -8.38 9.09 -4.94
CA ILE A 41 -9.40 9.13 -3.89
C ILE A 41 -9.01 10.12 -2.80
N PHE A 42 -7.73 10.15 -2.42
CA PHE A 42 -7.20 11.10 -1.43
C PHE A 42 -7.34 12.55 -1.89
N GLN A 43 -6.91 12.85 -3.13
CA GLN A 43 -7.04 14.18 -3.73
C GLN A 43 -8.51 14.60 -3.84
N ARG A 44 -9.40 13.67 -4.22
CA ARG A 44 -10.83 13.93 -4.28
C ARG A 44 -11.41 14.22 -2.90
N GLY A 45 -11.03 13.45 -1.87
CA GLY A 45 -11.47 13.66 -0.49
C GLY A 45 -11.09 15.04 0.04
N ILE A 46 -9.85 15.49 -0.20
CA ILE A 46 -9.39 16.84 0.16
C ILE A 46 -10.22 17.92 -0.55
N LYS A 47 -10.49 17.76 -1.85
CA LYS A 47 -11.33 18.71 -2.61
C LYS A 47 -12.80 18.70 -2.14
N CYS A 48 -13.32 17.54 -1.72
CA CYS A 48 -14.69 17.37 -1.24
C CYS A 48 -14.89 17.92 0.18
N LEU A 49 -13.80 18.04 0.96
CA LEU A 49 -13.81 18.47 2.37
C LEU A 49 -14.45 19.86 2.56
N TYR A 50 -14.30 20.74 1.57
CA TYR A 50 -14.90 22.09 1.60
C TYR A 50 -16.43 22.09 1.47
N LYS A 51 -17.02 21.08 0.80
CA LYS A 51 -18.48 21.00 0.58
C LYS A 51 -19.15 20.01 1.51
N HIS A 52 -18.50 18.88 1.78
CA HIS A 52 -19.01 17.78 2.58
C HIS A 52 -17.89 17.27 3.49
N PRO A 53 -17.65 17.89 4.65
CA PRO A 53 -16.47 17.62 5.48
C PRO A 53 -16.42 16.17 5.97
N ILE A 54 -17.55 15.58 6.36
CA ILE A 54 -17.61 14.18 6.84
C ILE A 54 -17.22 13.22 5.71
N ILE A 55 -17.78 13.40 4.52
CA ILE A 55 -17.50 12.54 3.35
C ILE A 55 -16.06 12.75 2.88
N GLY A 56 -15.59 13.99 2.85
CA GLY A 56 -14.21 14.33 2.47
C GLY A 56 -13.18 13.69 3.40
N ILE A 57 -13.43 13.68 4.72
CA ILE A 57 -12.57 13.00 5.69
C ILE A 57 -12.58 11.48 5.47
N GLN A 58 -13.74 10.87 5.22
CA GLN A 58 -13.82 9.43 4.93
C GLN A 58 -13.06 9.05 3.65
N GLU A 59 -13.23 9.82 2.57
CA GLU A 59 -12.51 9.61 1.31
C GLU A 59 -10.99 9.84 1.49
N ALA A 60 -10.58 10.89 2.21
CA ALA A 60 -9.18 11.14 2.51
C ALA A 60 -8.57 10.01 3.35
N PHE A 61 -9.25 9.53 4.39
CA PHE A 61 -8.75 8.43 5.21
C PHE A 61 -8.64 7.14 4.41
N LEU A 62 -9.63 6.83 3.56
CA LEU A 62 -9.63 5.66 2.69
C LEU A 62 -8.50 5.71 1.65
N GLY A 63 -8.31 6.86 0.99
CA GLY A 63 -7.24 7.06 0.01
C GLY A 63 -5.85 6.94 0.66
N GLY A 64 -5.67 7.55 1.83
CA GLY A 64 -4.44 7.44 2.61
C GLY A 64 -4.15 6.02 3.07
N PHE A 65 -5.17 5.29 3.54
CA PHE A 65 -5.04 3.90 3.95
C PHE A 65 -4.63 2.99 2.77
N LEU A 66 -5.23 3.16 1.60
CA LEU A 66 -4.85 2.42 0.38
C LEU A 66 -3.40 2.64 -0.03
N MET A 67 -2.92 3.89 0.07
CA MET A 67 -1.51 4.20 -0.21
C MET A 67 -0.58 3.59 0.84
N TYR A 68 -0.93 3.69 2.12
CA TYR A 68 -0.15 3.09 3.21
C TYR A 68 -0.03 1.57 3.06
N ASP A 69 -1.16 0.89 2.80
CA ASP A 69 -1.20 -0.55 2.59
C ASP A 69 -0.36 -0.96 1.37
N ALA A 70 -0.45 -0.22 0.27
CA ALA A 70 0.36 -0.47 -0.91
C ALA A 70 1.86 -0.30 -0.64
N VAL A 71 2.27 0.75 0.08
CA VAL A 71 3.69 0.99 0.45
C VAL A 71 4.20 -0.09 1.41
N LYS A 72 3.40 -0.47 2.40
CA LYS A 72 3.73 -1.55 3.33
C LYS A 72 3.93 -2.87 2.59
N SER A 73 3.02 -3.22 1.68
CA SER A 73 3.14 -4.41 0.83
C SER A 73 4.41 -4.41 -0.04
N ILE A 74 4.84 -3.25 -0.55
CA ILE A 74 6.11 -3.12 -1.27
C ILE A 74 7.30 -3.44 -0.35
N LYS A 75 7.33 -2.85 0.85
CA LYS A 75 8.39 -3.07 1.84
C LYS A 75 8.51 -4.56 2.22
N ASP A 76 7.38 -5.23 2.40
CA ASP A 76 7.36 -6.65 2.78
C ASP A 76 7.82 -7.55 1.62
N THR A 77 7.61 -7.15 0.36
CA THR A 77 8.03 -7.92 -0.83
C THR A 77 9.48 -7.69 -1.22
N TYR A 78 9.95 -6.46 -1.06
CA TYR A 78 11.32 -6.06 -1.33
C TYR A 78 11.96 -5.61 -0.02
N PRO A 79 12.30 -6.56 0.86
CA PRO A 79 12.96 -6.23 2.12
C PRO A 79 14.29 -5.55 1.81
N MET A 80 14.62 -4.56 2.64
CA MET A 80 15.81 -3.76 2.45
C MET A 80 17.06 -4.60 2.72
N LYS A 81 18.06 -4.50 1.84
CA LYS A 81 19.34 -5.16 2.04
C LYS A 81 19.97 -4.69 3.37
N PRO A 82 20.43 -5.61 4.23
CA PRO A 82 21.09 -5.22 5.47
C PRO A 82 22.30 -4.33 5.16
N THR A 83 22.34 -3.15 5.77
CA THR A 83 23.40 -2.15 5.57
C THR A 83 24.37 -2.13 6.76
N ASP A 84 23.95 -2.62 7.92
CA ASP A 84 24.79 -2.75 9.11
C ASP A 84 25.79 -3.92 8.95
N PRO A 85 27.11 -3.69 9.10
CA PRO A 85 28.11 -4.75 9.11
C PRO A 85 27.83 -5.89 10.09
N ALA A 86 27.14 -5.64 11.21
CA ALA A 86 26.75 -6.68 12.16
C ALA A 86 25.67 -7.61 11.58
N GLU A 87 24.69 -7.07 10.85
CA GLU A 87 23.63 -7.84 10.19
C GLU A 87 24.16 -8.63 9.00
N ILE A 88 25.06 -8.04 8.20
CA ILE A 88 25.73 -8.71 7.08
C ILE A 88 26.50 -9.93 7.60
N ARG A 89 27.26 -9.77 8.69
CA ARG A 89 28.00 -10.89 9.32
C ARG A 89 27.08 -11.97 9.85
N ARG A 90 25.97 -11.62 10.52
CA ARG A 90 24.98 -12.60 10.98
C ARG A 90 24.39 -13.41 9.81
N ASN A 91 24.06 -12.74 8.71
CA ASN A 91 23.55 -13.40 7.49
C ASN A 91 24.60 -14.33 6.86
N GLN A 92 25.87 -13.93 6.81
CA GLN A 92 26.97 -14.76 6.32
C GLN A 92 27.25 -15.99 7.20
N ILE A 93 27.20 -15.85 8.54
CA ILE A 93 27.42 -16.95 9.49
C ILE A 93 26.33 -18.01 9.38
N GLN A 94 25.09 -17.62 9.07
CA GLN A 94 23.98 -18.54 8.85
C GLN A 94 24.03 -19.25 7.48
N GLY A 95 25.05 -18.98 6.65
CA GLY A 95 25.22 -19.62 5.34
C GLY A 95 24.33 -19.05 4.24
N ASN A 96 23.68 -17.90 4.48
CA ASN A 96 22.87 -17.23 3.46
C ASN A 96 23.76 -16.46 2.48
N ASP A 97 23.28 -16.30 1.24
CA ASP A 97 23.96 -15.53 0.22
C ASP A 97 24.18 -14.07 0.67
N PRO A 98 25.42 -13.55 0.71
CA PRO A 98 25.71 -12.15 1.07
C PRO A 98 25.09 -11.13 0.09
N ASN A 99 24.68 -11.56 -1.09
CA ASN A 99 23.95 -10.74 -2.06
C ASN A 99 22.43 -10.91 -1.99
N SER A 100 21.92 -11.78 -1.11
CA SER A 100 20.48 -11.93 -0.91
C SER A 100 19.87 -10.59 -0.46
N PRO A 101 18.80 -10.11 -1.13
CA PRO A 101 18.07 -8.93 -0.70
C PRO A 101 17.28 -9.15 0.60
N VAL A 102 17.00 -10.41 0.96
CA VAL A 102 16.26 -10.78 2.16
C VAL A 102 17.21 -11.39 3.19
N PRO A 103 17.40 -10.78 4.37
CA PRO A 103 18.07 -11.47 5.46
C PRO A 103 17.11 -12.53 6.02
N ALA A 104 17.43 -13.81 5.81
CA ALA A 104 16.71 -14.92 6.43
C ALA A 104 17.35 -15.21 7.79
N PHE A 105 17.03 -14.38 8.79
CA PHE A 105 17.40 -14.68 10.17
C PHE A 105 16.45 -15.75 10.70
N VAL A 106 16.92 -16.99 10.82
CA VAL A 106 16.27 -18.06 11.58
C VAL A 106 16.58 -17.87 13.06
#